data_AF-R7AWE4-F1
#
_entry.id   AF-R7AWE4-F1
#
_cell.length_a   1.000
_cell.length_b   1.000
_cell.length_c   1.000
_cell.angle_alpha   90.00
_cell.angle_beta   90.00
_cell.angle_gamma   90.00
#
_symmetry.space_group_name_H-M   'P 1'
#
loop_
_entity.id
_entity.type
_entity.pdbx_description
1 polymer ?
#
loop_
_entity_poly.entity_id
_entity_poly.type
_entity_poly.pdbx_seq_one_letter_code
_entity_poly.pdbx_strand_id
1 'polypeptide(L)' 'MKIVLAILFFALLVTIYIVLYLMNKKTPLPEGCENLKADCEGCKDYACTNNPAHNSRKD' A
#
# COMPACT_ATOMS: atom_id res chain seq x y z
N MET A 1 -14.60 24.85 21.05
CA MET A 1 -13.16 24.53 21.14
C MET A 1 -12.82 23.08 20.80
N LYS A 2 -13.44 22.06 21.43
CA LYS A 2 -13.09 20.64 21.21
C LYS A 2 -13.16 20.17 19.75
N ILE A 3 -14.18 20.58 19.01
CA ILE A 3 -14.35 20.22 17.59
C ILE A 3 -13.26 20.84 16.71
N VAL A 4 -12.90 22.11 16.94
CA VAL A 4 -11.82 22.78 16.21
C VAL A 4 -10.49 22.08 16.44
N LEU A 5 -10.19 21.70 17.70
CA LEU A 5 -9.00 20.91 18.02
C LEU A 5 -9.00 19.53 17.34
N ALA A 6 -10.14 18.85 17.29
CA ALA A 6 -10.27 17.57 16.60
C ALA A 6 -10.03 17.71 15.08
N ILE A 7 -10.56 18.75 14.46
CA ILE A 7 -10.34 19.04 13.03
C ILE A 7 -8.86 19.32 12.75
N LEU A 8 -8.22 20.16 13.57
CA LEU A 8 -6.79 20.48 13.43
C LEU A 8 -5.93 19.23 13.61
N PHE A 9 -6.25 18.40 14.60
CA PHE A 9 -5.53 17.15 14.84
C PHE A 9 -5.68 16.19 13.67
N PHE A 10 -6.89 16.03 13.13
CA PHE A 10 -7.11 15.19 11.96
C PHE A 10 -6.38 15.71 10.71
N ALA A 11 -6.42 17.02 10.46
CA ALA A 11 -5.69 17.63 9.34
C ALA A 11 -4.16 17.42 9.46
N LEU A 12 -3.62 17.49 10.67
CA LEU A 12 -2.22 17.19 10.95
C LEU A 12 -1.89 15.73 10.61
N LEU A 13 -2.70 14.76 11.05
CA LEU A 13 -2.49 13.34 10.74
C LEU A 13 -2.54 13.05 9.24
N VAL A 14 -3.51 13.63 8.52
CA VAL A 14 -3.61 13.49 7.06
C VAL A 14 -2.38 14.06 6.37
N THR A 15 -1.91 15.22 6.81
CA THR A 15 -0.69 15.85 6.25
C THR A 15 0.54 14.98 6.48
N ILE A 16 0.72 14.46 7.69
CA ILE A 16 1.82 13.54 8.02
C ILE A 16 1.76 12.30 7.12
N TYR A 17 0.58 11.69 6.98
CA TYR A 17 0.40 10.52 6.12
C TYR A 17 0.80 10.79 4.66
N ILE A 18 0.34 11.91 4.08
CA ILE A 18 0.65 12.28 2.69
C ILE A 18 2.16 12.46 2.52
N VAL A 19 2.82 13.18 3.44
CA VAL A 19 4.27 13.40 3.39
C VAL A 19 5.02 12.06 3.44
N LEU A 20 4.69 11.20 4.41
CA LEU A 20 5.30 9.88 4.53
C LEU A 20 5.03 9.01 3.31
N TYR A 21 3.83 9.05 2.74
CA TYR A 21 3.49 8.32 1.52
C TYR A 21 4.34 8.79 0.33
N LEU A 22 4.50 10.10 0.15
CA LEU A 22 5.34 10.65 -0.92
C LEU A 22 6.82 10.33 -0.72
N MET A 23 7.30 10.31 0.51
CA MET A 23 8.65 9.87 0.84
C MET A 23 8.82 8.37 0.55
N ASN A 24 7.88 7.53 0.99
CA ASN A 24 7.89 6.09 0.76
C ASN A 24 7.84 5.75 -0.74
N LYS A 25 7.11 6.53 -1.55
CA LYS A 25 7.07 6.36 -3.01
C LYS A 25 8.43 6.64 -3.68
N LYS A 26 9.26 7.51 -3.08
CA LYS A 26 10.62 7.81 -3.58
C LYS A 26 11.66 6.81 -3.08
N THR A 27 11.37 6.09 -2.00
CA THR A 27 12.24 5.02 -1.51
C THR A 27 12.30 3.93 -2.57
N PRO A 28 13.49 3.66 -3.15
CA PRO A 28 13.62 2.58 -4.12
C PRO A 28 13.25 1.26 -3.45
N LEU A 29 12.65 0.35 -4.23
CA LEU A 29 12.43 -1.00 -3.75
C LEU A 29 13.81 -1.65 -3.50
N PRO A 30 13.93 -2.52 -2.48
CA PRO A 30 15.17 -3.25 -2.28
C PRO A 30 15.46 -4.13 -3.49
N GLU A 31 16.75 -4.32 -3.77
CA GLU A 31 17.21 -5.13 -4.90
C GLU A 31 16.59 -6.54 -4.85
N GLY A 32 15.99 -6.98 -5.96
CA GLY A 32 15.33 -8.28 -6.06
C GLY A 32 13.86 -8.31 -5.62
N CYS A 33 13.30 -7.17 -5.19
CA CYS A 33 11.88 -7.04 -4.85
C CYS A 33 11.08 -6.20 -5.85
N GLU A 34 11.65 -5.80 -6.98
CA GLU A 34 11.00 -4.97 -8.00
C GLU A 34 9.74 -5.64 -8.58
N ASN A 35 9.72 -6.98 -8.56
CA ASN A 35 8.62 -7.82 -8.99
C ASN A 35 8.19 -8.76 -7.85
N LEU A 36 7.60 -8.22 -6.78
CA LEU A 36 6.98 -8.99 -5.68
C LEU A 36 5.75 -9.83 -6.09
N LYS A 37 5.41 -9.87 -7.39
CA LYS A 37 4.44 -10.82 -7.91
C LYS A 37 5.06 -12.20 -7.86
N ALA A 38 4.32 -13.18 -7.34
CA ALA A 38 4.84 -14.52 -7.23
C ALA A 38 5.13 -15.08 -8.63
N ASP A 39 6.41 -15.34 -8.92
CA ASP A 39 6.86 -15.91 -10.20
C ASP A 39 6.68 -17.44 -10.18
N CYS A 40 5.45 -17.88 -9.92
CA CYS A 40 5.13 -19.29 -9.80
C CYS A 40 3.93 -19.65 -10.68
N GLU A 41 4.09 -20.70 -11.48
CA GLU A 41 3.05 -21.25 -12.36
C GLU A 41 1.91 -21.95 -11.58
N GLY A 42 1.98 -22.00 -10.24
CA GLY A 42 1.13 -22.86 -9.43
C GLY A 42 0.93 -22.41 -7.98
N CYS A 43 0.71 -21.12 -7.71
CA CYS A 43 0.27 -20.71 -6.37
C CYS A 43 -1.16 -21.23 -6.11
N LYS A 44 -1.28 -22.34 -5.36
CA LYS A 44 -2.58 -22.92 -4.98
C LYS A 44 -3.34 -22.07 -3.95
N ASP A 45 -2.65 -21.14 -3.30
CA ASP A 45 -3.26 -20.18 -2.38
C ASP A 45 -3.78 -18.95 -3.12
N TYR A 46 -5.02 -19.02 -3.57
CA TYR A 46 -5.72 -17.92 -4.25
C TYR A 46 -6.11 -16.76 -3.32
N ALA A 47 -6.00 -16.94 -1.99
CA ALA A 47 -6.21 -15.87 -1.03
C ALA A 47 -4.98 -14.95 -0.90
N CYS A 48 -3.80 -15.41 -1.36
CA CYS A 48 -2.60 -14.59 -1.43
C CYS A 48 -2.78 -13.42 -2.41
N THR A 49 -2.64 -12.19 -1.93
CA THR A 49 -2.75 -10.96 -2.75
C THR A 49 -1.70 -10.89 -3.87
N ASN A 50 -0.56 -11.56 -3.68
CA ASN A 50 0.51 -11.65 -4.67
C ASN A 50 0.35 -12.83 -5.64
N ASN A 51 -0.72 -13.63 -5.52
CA ASN A 51 -1.04 -14.68 -6.48
C ASN A 51 -1.34 -14.05 -7.85
N PRO A 52 -0.74 -14.55 -8.94
CA PRO A 52 -1.01 -14.07 -10.30
C PRO A 52 -2.51 -14.05 -10.67
N ALA A 53 -3.29 -15.00 -10.14
CA ALA A 53 -4.73 -15.13 -10.37
C ALA A 53 -5.60 -14.19 -9.51
N HIS A 54 -5.02 -13.50 -8.51
CA HIS A 54 -5.78 -12.64 -7.60
C HIS A 54 -6.37 -11.40 -8.30
N ASN A 55 -5.64 -10.84 -9.27
CA ASN A 55 -6.07 -9.66 -10.03
C ASN A 55 -6.86 -10.00 -11.31
N SER A 56 -7.13 -11.28 -11.56
CA SER A 56 -7.85 -11.75 -12.75
C SER A 56 -9.37 -11.68 -12.62
N ARG A 57 -9.91 -11.45 -11.42
CA ARG A 57 -11.33 -11.15 -11.23
C ARG A 57 -11.60 -9.65 -11.40
N LYS A 58 -11.81 -9.25 -12.65
CA LYS A 58 -12.76 -8.18 -12.97
C LYS A 58 -14.12 -8.86 -13.14
N ASP A 59 -14.88 -8.98 -12.06
CA ASP A 59 -16.33 -9.13 -12.07
C ASP A 59 -16.91 -8.02 -11.17
#